data_AF-A0A257H4Z2-F1
#
_entry.id   AF-A0A257H4Z2-F1
#
_cell.length_a   1.000
_cell.length_b   1.000
_cell.length_c   1.000
_cell.angle_alpha   90.00
_cell.angle_beta   90.00
_cell.angle_gamma   90.00
#
_symmetry.space_group_name_H-M   'P 1'
#
loop_
_entity.id
_entity.type
_entity.pdbx_description
1 polymer ?
#
loop_
_entity_poly.entity_id
_entity_poly.type
_entity_poly.pdbx_seq_one_letter_code
_entity_poly.pdbx_strand_id
1 'polypeptide(L)'
;MAQRPFKVLGIQQIAIGGPDKKRLQTLWVDMLGLEVTGTFTSEKENVDEDICTMGAGPFKVEVDLMQPLDPDKKPAVHTTPLNHVGLWIDDLPVAVEWLTAKGVRFAPGGIRKGAAGFDICFLHPKSNDEFPVSGEGVLIELVQAPPEVVKAFSQLAYPGPSR
;
A
#
# COMPACT_ATOMS: atom_id res chain seq x y z
N MET A 1 -1.84 -22.54 -17.86
CA MET A 1 -2.34 -21.36 -17.12
C MET A 1 -1.99 -20.13 -17.92
N ALA A 2 -2.91 -19.17 -18.09
CA ALA A 2 -2.59 -17.92 -18.80
C ALA A 2 -1.53 -17.14 -18.01
N GLN A 3 -0.52 -16.62 -18.70
CA GLN A 3 0.52 -15.80 -18.07
C GLN A 3 -0.12 -14.51 -17.54
N ARG A 4 0.26 -14.11 -16.31
CA ARG A 4 -0.18 -12.86 -15.71
C ARG A 4 0.36 -11.67 -16.53
N PRO A 5 -0.48 -10.72 -16.98
CA PRO A 5 -0.08 -9.64 -17.89
C PRO A 5 0.53 -8.41 -17.19
N PHE A 6 0.81 -8.52 -15.90
CA PHE A 6 1.41 -7.48 -15.06
C PHE A 6 2.41 -8.11 -14.08
N LYS A 7 3.26 -7.29 -13.50
CA LYS A 7 4.24 -7.66 -12.47
C LYS A 7 3.91 -6.98 -11.15
N VAL A 8 4.05 -7.76 -10.09
CA VAL A 8 4.16 -7.24 -8.71
C VAL A 8 5.65 -7.07 -8.45
N LEU A 9 6.09 -5.84 -8.19
CA LEU A 9 7.51 -5.47 -8.18
C LEU A 9 8.13 -5.58 -6.79
N GLY A 10 7.44 -5.06 -5.78
CA GLY A 10 7.92 -4.98 -4.41
C GLY A 10 6.90 -4.30 -3.49
N ILE A 11 7.28 -4.09 -2.24
CA ILE A 11 6.46 -3.35 -1.28
C ILE A 11 6.62 -1.86 -1.56
N GLN A 12 5.50 -1.12 -1.54
CA GLN A 12 5.50 0.33 -1.56
C GLN A 12 5.40 0.90 -0.15
N GLN A 13 4.46 0.39 0.65
CA GLN A 13 4.22 0.82 2.02
C GLN A 13 3.74 -0.31 2.93
N ILE A 14 3.97 -0.12 4.23
CA ILE A 14 3.32 -0.88 5.30
C ILE A 14 2.63 0.13 6.21
N ALA A 15 1.31 0.03 6.32
CA ALA A 15 0.55 0.94 7.16
C ALA A 15 0.25 0.32 8.52
N ILE A 16 0.55 1.07 9.58
CA ILE A 16 0.47 0.62 10.96
C ILE A 16 -0.52 1.52 11.72
N GLY A 17 -1.60 0.91 12.20
CA GLY A 17 -2.63 1.60 12.95
C GLY A 17 -2.42 1.52 14.45
N GLY A 18 -2.58 2.65 15.15
CA GLY A 18 -2.62 2.71 16.60
C GLY A 18 -3.56 3.80 17.11
N PRO A 19 -3.98 3.75 18.39
CA PRO A 19 -4.81 4.81 18.98
C PRO A 19 -4.03 6.11 19.21
N ASP A 20 -2.69 6.06 19.24
CA ASP A 20 -1.80 7.20 19.44
C ASP A 20 -0.53 6.99 18.60
N LYS A 21 -0.34 7.83 17.58
CA LYS A 21 0.82 7.70 16.67
C LYS A 21 2.13 8.03 17.37
N LYS A 22 2.14 8.79 18.46
CA LYS A 22 3.37 9.10 19.22
C LYS A 22 4.01 7.85 19.80
N ARG A 23 3.20 6.88 20.24
CA ARG A 23 3.71 5.59 20.72
C ARG A 23 4.31 4.75 19.60
N LEU A 24 3.77 4.88 18.38
CA LEU A 24 4.36 4.27 17.19
C LEU A 24 5.69 4.95 16.85
N GLN A 25 5.74 6.29 16.84
CA GLN A 25 6.96 7.07 16.61
C GLN A 25 8.09 6.65 17.57
N THR A 26 7.78 6.42 18.86
CA THR A 26 8.79 5.96 19.83
C THR A 26 9.52 4.71 19.33
N LEU A 27 8.82 3.71 18.80
CA LEU A 27 9.48 2.53 18.27
C LEU A 27 10.12 2.81 16.91
N TRP A 28 9.34 3.29 15.95
CA TRP A 28 9.73 3.31 14.54
C TRP A 28 10.72 4.42 14.21
N VAL A 29 10.59 5.58 14.82
CA VAL A 29 11.47 6.73 14.62
C VAL A 29 12.59 6.70 15.65
N ASP A 30 12.28 6.73 16.94
CA ASP A 30 13.31 6.95 17.96
C ASP A 30 14.21 5.72 18.16
N MET A 31 13.64 4.51 18.20
CA MET A 31 14.41 3.28 18.47
C MET A 31 14.96 2.63 17.19
N LEU A 32 14.17 2.59 16.11
CA LEU A 32 14.55 1.95 14.85
C LEU A 32 15.19 2.92 13.83
N GLY A 33 15.06 4.23 14.04
CA GLY A 33 15.78 5.24 13.26
C GLY A 33 15.19 5.52 11.88
N LEU A 34 13.92 5.23 11.63
CA LEU A 34 13.28 5.63 10.36
C LEU A 34 13.13 7.15 10.30
N GLU A 35 13.29 7.71 9.10
CA GLU A 35 13.13 9.14 8.85
C GLU A 35 11.67 9.46 8.54
N VAL A 36 11.09 10.43 9.26
CA VAL A 36 9.78 11.02 8.92
C VAL A 36 9.97 11.94 7.73
N THR A 37 9.43 11.56 6.57
CA THR A 37 9.58 12.31 5.31
C THR A 37 8.32 13.07 4.91
N GLY A 38 7.21 12.83 5.59
CA GLY A 38 5.94 13.50 5.30
C GLY A 38 4.92 13.27 6.40
N THR A 39 3.82 14.01 6.29
CA THR A 39 2.63 13.84 7.12
C THR A 39 1.40 14.01 6.24
N PHE A 40 0.32 13.31 6.54
CA PHE A 40 -0.94 13.42 5.83
C PHE A 40 -2.10 13.38 6.82
N THR A 41 -3.16 14.12 6.50
CA THR A 41 -4.35 14.19 7.34
C THR A 41 -5.59 14.24 6.45
N SER A 42 -6.59 13.42 6.77
CA SER A 42 -7.84 13.36 6.02
C SER A 42 -9.02 13.12 6.95
N GLU A 43 -9.94 14.10 7.01
CA GLU A 43 -11.21 13.95 7.72
C GLU A 43 -12.08 12.84 7.12
N LYS A 44 -12.06 12.72 5.79
CA LYS A 44 -12.83 11.71 5.06
C LYS A 44 -12.39 10.29 5.41
N GLU A 45 -11.08 10.08 5.49
CA GLU A 45 -10.49 8.77 5.80
C GLU A 45 -10.29 8.56 7.31
N ASN A 46 -10.68 9.54 8.14
CA ASN A 46 -10.52 9.56 9.59
C ASN A 46 -9.08 9.19 10.02
N VAL A 47 -8.09 9.85 9.43
CA VAL A 47 -6.67 9.51 9.64
C VAL A 47 -5.80 10.76 9.79
N ASP A 48 -4.86 10.67 10.72
CA ASP A 48 -3.66 11.50 10.85
C ASP A 48 -2.45 10.55 10.84
N GLU A 49 -1.57 10.69 9.85
CA GLU A 49 -0.45 9.77 9.64
C GLU A 49 0.88 10.48 9.46
N ASP A 50 1.93 9.87 10.00
CA ASP A 50 3.32 10.21 9.69
C ASP A 50 3.88 9.19 8.72
N ILE A 51 4.44 9.67 7.61
CA ILE A 51 5.03 8.85 6.56
C ILE A 51 6.52 8.72 6.88
N CYS A 52 6.91 7.56 7.38
CA CYS A 52 8.31 7.23 7.59
C CYS A 52 8.87 6.50 6.36
N THR A 53 10.17 6.57 6.10
CA THR A 53 10.78 5.80 5.00
C THR A 53 11.95 4.94 5.44
N MET A 54 12.11 3.81 4.75
CA MET A 54 13.30 2.96 4.78
C MET A 54 13.75 2.62 3.37
N GLY A 55 15.01 2.20 3.21
CA GLY A 55 15.59 1.91 1.89
C GLY A 55 16.11 3.15 1.17
N ALA A 56 16.39 3.04 -0.12
CA ALA A 56 17.03 4.10 -0.88
C ALA A 56 16.59 4.14 -2.35
N GLY A 57 16.57 5.34 -2.92
CA GLY A 57 16.22 5.56 -4.32
C GLY A 57 14.86 4.96 -4.69
N PRO A 58 14.75 4.28 -5.86
CA PRO A 58 13.52 3.61 -6.29
C PRO A 58 13.07 2.42 -5.42
N PHE A 59 13.85 2.03 -4.42
CA PHE A 59 13.55 0.93 -3.49
C PHE A 59 13.13 1.44 -2.11
N LYS A 60 12.83 2.73 -1.98
CA LYS A 60 12.23 3.26 -0.74
C LYS A 60 10.90 2.57 -0.48
N VAL A 61 10.69 2.22 0.79
CA VAL A 61 9.44 1.69 1.32
C VAL A 61 8.95 2.64 2.40
N GLU A 62 7.68 3.00 2.32
CA GLU A 62 7.00 3.83 3.32
C GLU A 62 6.53 2.97 4.49
N VAL A 63 6.55 3.55 5.68
CA VAL A 63 5.93 3.00 6.89
C VAL A 63 5.02 4.08 7.44
N ASP A 64 3.72 3.88 7.24
CA ASP A 64 2.72 4.89 7.57
C ASP A 64 2.22 4.64 8.99
N LEU A 65 2.53 5.57 9.89
CA LEU A 65 2.15 5.50 11.30
C LEU A 65 0.84 6.26 11.48
N MET A 66 -0.27 5.53 11.53
CA MET A 66 -1.61 6.10 11.51
C MET A 66 -2.26 6.13 12.89
N GLN A 67 -2.94 7.23 13.19
CA GLN A 67 -3.96 7.31 14.23
C GLN A 67 -5.27 7.86 13.68
N PRO A 68 -6.44 7.57 14.29
CA PRO A 68 -7.68 8.19 13.92
C PRO A 68 -7.71 9.66 14.34
N LEU A 69 -8.40 10.50 13.57
CA LEU A 69 -8.77 11.85 14.03
C LEU A 69 -9.84 11.78 15.13
N ASP A 70 -10.75 10.83 15.00
CA ASP A 70 -11.82 10.55 15.94
C ASP A 70 -11.94 9.03 16.13
N PRO A 71 -11.64 8.47 17.32
CA PRO A 71 -11.60 7.03 17.55
C PRO A 71 -12.98 6.36 17.40
N ASP A 72 -14.07 7.12 17.50
CA ASP A 72 -15.43 6.59 17.41
C ASP A 72 -15.97 6.61 15.96
N LYS A 73 -15.23 7.20 15.01
CA LYS A 73 -15.61 7.27 13.59
C LYS A 73 -15.00 6.18 12.73
N LYS A 74 -15.62 5.96 11.58
CA LYS A 74 -15.08 5.13 10.50
C LYS A 74 -14.53 6.01 9.38
N PRO A 75 -13.45 5.60 8.68
CA PRO A 75 -12.66 4.37 8.89
C PRO A 75 -11.95 4.27 10.25
N ALA A 76 -11.87 3.05 10.80
CA ALA A 76 -11.29 2.80 12.12
C ALA A 76 -9.84 2.31 11.99
N VAL A 77 -8.95 3.19 11.48
CA VAL A 77 -7.57 2.85 11.07
C VAL A 77 -6.73 2.20 12.16
N HIS A 78 -7.05 2.43 13.43
CA HIS A 78 -6.37 1.89 14.61
C HIS A 78 -6.77 0.46 15.01
N THR A 79 -7.86 -0.08 14.47
CA THR A 79 -8.42 -1.36 14.94
C THR A 79 -7.62 -2.58 14.47
N THR A 80 -6.98 -2.47 13.31
CA THR A 80 -6.09 -3.51 12.76
C THR A 80 -4.66 -2.99 12.82
N PRO A 81 -3.78 -3.53 13.70
CA PRO A 81 -2.45 -2.98 13.92
C PRO A 81 -1.58 -2.94 12.66
N LEU A 82 -1.53 -4.03 11.89
CA LEU A 82 -0.98 -4.03 10.54
C LEU A 82 -2.15 -3.78 9.58
N ASN A 83 -2.43 -2.51 9.30
CA ASN A 83 -3.67 -2.08 8.68
C ASN A 83 -3.76 -2.56 7.23
N HIS A 84 -2.73 -2.29 6.44
CA HIS A 84 -2.60 -2.80 5.07
C HIS A 84 -1.13 -2.88 4.64
N VAL A 85 -0.90 -3.64 3.57
CA VAL A 85 0.37 -3.66 2.82
C VAL A 85 0.10 -3.14 1.42
N GLY A 86 0.93 -2.23 0.94
CA GLY A 86 0.87 -1.76 -0.43
C GLY A 86 1.96 -2.34 -1.31
N LEU A 87 1.59 -2.68 -2.53
CA LEU A 87 2.41 -3.39 -3.50
C LEU A 87 2.56 -2.55 -4.77
N TRP A 88 3.80 -2.38 -5.20
CA TRP A 88 4.10 -1.80 -6.50
C TRP A 88 3.66 -2.72 -7.64
N ILE A 89 2.86 -2.18 -8.55
CA ILE A 89 2.37 -2.83 -9.78
C ILE A 89 2.88 -2.04 -10.98
N ASP A 90 3.44 -2.73 -11.99
CA ASP A 90 3.96 -2.07 -13.19
C ASP A 90 2.86 -1.50 -14.10
N ASP A 91 1.72 -2.17 -14.21
CA ASP A 91 0.53 -1.73 -14.93
C ASP A 91 -0.73 -2.03 -14.10
N LEU A 92 -1.17 -1.03 -13.33
CA LEU A 92 -2.30 -1.15 -12.41
C LEU A 92 -3.64 -1.37 -13.14
N PRO A 93 -4.00 -0.62 -14.21
CA PRO A 93 -5.22 -0.89 -14.97
C PRO A 93 -5.31 -2.34 -15.49
N VAL A 94 -4.23 -2.86 -16.07
CA VAL A 94 -4.17 -4.25 -16.57
C VAL A 94 -4.29 -5.25 -15.42
N ALA A 95 -3.66 -4.96 -14.28
CA ALA A 95 -3.78 -5.80 -13.09
C ALA A 95 -5.23 -5.87 -12.57
N VAL A 96 -5.91 -4.72 -12.49
CA VAL A 96 -7.30 -4.64 -12.03
C VAL A 96 -8.22 -5.43 -12.95
N GLU A 97 -8.11 -5.25 -14.27
CA GLU A 97 -8.91 -5.99 -15.25
C GLU A 97 -8.71 -7.50 -15.10
N TRP A 98 -7.44 -7.95 -15.09
CA TRP A 98 -7.11 -9.37 -15.03
C TRP A 98 -7.53 -10.00 -13.70
N LEU A 99 -7.29 -9.34 -12.56
CA LEU A 99 -7.67 -9.85 -11.24
C LEU A 99 -9.19 -9.90 -11.07
N THR A 100 -9.91 -8.89 -11.58
CA THR A 100 -11.38 -8.89 -11.57
C THR A 100 -11.94 -10.08 -12.36
N ALA A 101 -11.40 -10.33 -13.56
CA ALA A 101 -11.76 -11.50 -14.37
C ALA A 101 -11.40 -12.86 -13.72
N LYS A 102 -10.59 -12.84 -12.65
CA LYS A 102 -10.26 -14.02 -11.82
C LYS A 102 -11.06 -14.10 -10.52
N GLY A 103 -12.07 -13.26 -10.34
CA GLY A 103 -12.94 -13.30 -9.16
C GLY A 103 -12.31 -12.70 -7.90
N VAL A 104 -11.28 -11.86 -8.06
CA VAL A 104 -10.71 -11.11 -6.94
C VAL A 104 -11.64 -9.97 -6.55
N ARG A 105 -11.95 -9.87 -5.26
CA ARG A 105 -12.78 -8.80 -4.73
C ARG A 105 -11.96 -7.55 -4.49
N PHE A 106 -12.35 -6.45 -5.11
CA PHE A 106 -11.81 -5.12 -4.82
C PHE A 106 -12.64 -4.41 -3.75
N ALA A 107 -12.00 -3.57 -2.96
CA ALA A 107 -12.70 -2.63 -2.10
C ALA A 107 -13.32 -1.50 -2.94
N PRO A 108 -14.36 -0.81 -2.44
CA PRO A 108 -14.99 0.29 -3.16
C PRO A 108 -14.01 1.43 -3.49
N GLY A 109 -14.31 2.17 -4.55
CA GLY A 109 -13.60 3.42 -4.92
C GLY A 109 -12.73 3.34 -6.17
N GLY A 110 -12.49 2.14 -6.71
CA GLY A 110 -11.72 1.95 -7.95
C GLY A 110 -10.30 2.50 -7.87
N ILE A 111 -9.70 2.75 -9.04
CA ILE A 111 -8.40 3.42 -9.16
C ILE A 111 -8.57 4.91 -8.87
N ARG A 112 -7.79 5.43 -7.92
CA ARG A 112 -7.80 6.84 -7.51
C ARG A 112 -6.44 7.28 -6.97
N LYS A 113 -6.26 8.57 -6.69
CA LYS A 113 -5.02 9.07 -6.06
C LYS A 113 -4.95 8.73 -4.56
N GLY A 114 -3.81 8.18 -4.13
CA GLY A 114 -3.45 7.91 -2.74
C GLY A 114 -2.72 9.08 -2.06
N ALA A 115 -2.32 8.91 -0.80
CA ALA A 115 -1.64 9.94 0.01
C ALA A 115 -0.31 10.40 -0.62
N ALA A 116 0.47 9.47 -1.16
CA ALA A 116 1.72 9.76 -1.87
C ALA A 116 1.54 10.22 -3.34
N GLY A 117 0.29 10.40 -3.81
CA GLY A 117 -0.01 10.91 -5.16
C GLY A 117 0.04 9.87 -6.30
N PHE A 118 0.28 8.59 -5.98
CA PHE A 118 0.18 7.49 -6.95
C PHE A 118 -1.26 7.07 -7.19
N ASP A 119 -1.50 6.41 -8.33
CA ASP A 119 -2.78 5.73 -8.57
C ASP A 119 -2.83 4.43 -7.78
N ILE A 120 -3.92 4.24 -7.03
CA ILE A 120 -4.08 3.15 -6.06
C ILE A 120 -5.45 2.51 -6.19
N CYS A 121 -5.55 1.24 -5.82
CA CYS A 121 -6.82 0.58 -5.49
C CYS A 121 -6.58 -0.48 -4.40
N PHE A 122 -7.64 -1.01 -3.81
CA PHE A 122 -7.51 -1.98 -2.71
C PHE A 122 -8.18 -3.30 -3.05
N LEU A 123 -7.57 -4.41 -2.64
CA LEU A 123 -8.20 -5.71 -2.57
C LEU A 123 -8.94 -5.83 -1.24
N HIS A 124 -10.18 -6.31 -1.28
CA HIS A 124 -11.00 -6.42 -0.08
C HIS A 124 -10.47 -7.55 0.82
N PRO A 125 -10.43 -7.37 2.16
CA PRO A 125 -9.94 -8.42 3.07
C PRO A 125 -10.82 -9.68 3.13
N LYS A 126 -12.06 -9.60 2.66
CA LYS A 126 -13.05 -10.68 2.73
C LYS A 126 -13.65 -10.93 1.36
N SER A 127 -13.80 -12.18 0.96
CA SER A 127 -14.51 -12.57 -0.27
C SER A 127 -16.03 -12.40 -0.13
N ASN A 128 -16.76 -12.66 -1.22
CA ASN A 128 -18.21 -12.86 -1.26
C ASN A 128 -18.58 -13.85 -2.38
N ASP A 129 -19.86 -14.12 -2.58
CA ASP A 129 -20.34 -15.10 -3.56
C ASP A 129 -19.95 -14.75 -5.02
N GLU A 130 -19.91 -13.46 -5.35
CA GLU A 130 -19.54 -12.98 -6.69
C GLU A 130 -18.02 -12.97 -6.92
N PHE A 131 -17.26 -12.63 -5.89
CA PHE A 131 -15.80 -12.49 -5.90
C PHE A 131 -15.19 -13.37 -4.79
N PRO A 132 -14.93 -14.66 -5.09
CA PRO A 132 -14.51 -15.63 -4.09
C PRO A 132 -13.06 -15.48 -3.64
N VAL A 133 -12.22 -14.69 -4.34
CA VAL A 133 -10.81 -14.49 -4.01
C VAL A 133 -10.62 -13.15 -3.29
N SER A 134 -9.89 -13.14 -2.17
CA SER A 134 -9.72 -11.95 -1.34
C SER A 134 -8.36 -11.89 -0.66
N GLY A 135 -8.13 -10.87 0.15
CA GLY A 135 -6.92 -10.75 0.98
C GLY A 135 -6.91 -11.65 2.23
N GLU A 136 -7.93 -12.49 2.45
CA GLU A 136 -8.00 -13.45 3.57
C GLU A 136 -7.70 -12.84 4.96
N GLY A 137 -8.30 -11.68 5.22
CA GLY A 137 -8.12 -10.90 6.45
C GLY A 137 -7.14 -9.73 6.33
N VAL A 138 -6.37 -9.65 5.24
CA VAL A 138 -5.42 -8.56 4.98
C VAL A 138 -6.00 -7.59 3.95
N LEU A 139 -5.97 -6.29 4.26
CA LEU A 139 -6.21 -5.24 3.27
C LEU A 139 -4.92 -5.07 2.45
N ILE A 140 -5.04 -5.15 1.12
CA ILE A 140 -3.88 -5.03 0.22
C ILE A 140 -4.12 -3.86 -0.70
N GLU A 141 -3.17 -2.93 -0.74
CA GLU A 141 -3.17 -1.82 -1.68
C GLU A 141 -2.33 -2.18 -2.90
N LEU A 142 -2.84 -1.89 -4.08
CA LEU A 142 -2.12 -2.00 -5.35
C LEU A 142 -1.81 -0.60 -5.82
N VAL A 143 -0.53 -0.29 -6.01
CA VAL A 143 -0.02 1.04 -6.30
C VAL A 143 0.66 1.03 -7.67
N GLN A 144 0.26 1.94 -8.56
CA GLN A 144 0.90 2.12 -9.86
C GLN A 144 2.34 2.62 -9.67
N ALA A 145 3.30 1.77 -10.02
CA ALA A 145 4.72 2.10 -9.95
C ALA A 145 5.09 3.15 -10.99
N PRO A 146 5.86 4.19 -10.62
CA PRO A 146 6.41 5.12 -11.59
C PRO A 146 7.55 4.45 -12.40
N PRO A 147 7.89 4.99 -13.59
CA PRO A 147 8.83 4.34 -14.51
C PRO A 147 10.20 3.99 -13.91
N GLU A 148 10.72 4.82 -13.01
CA GLU A 148 11.98 4.60 -12.32
C GLU A 148 11.96 3.39 -11.38
N VAL A 149 10.83 3.12 -10.72
CA VAL A 149 10.63 1.94 -9.87
C VAL A 149 10.55 0.70 -10.74
N VAL A 150 9.76 0.74 -11.82
CA VAL A 150 9.66 -0.37 -12.79
C VAL A 150 11.03 -0.72 -13.36
N LYS A 151 11.81 0.29 -13.77
CA LYS A 151 13.17 0.11 -14.30
C LYS A 151 14.09 -0.52 -13.27
N ALA A 152 14.12 0.01 -12.04
CA ALA A 152 15.02 -0.46 -11.00
C ALA A 152 14.75 -1.92 -10.60
N PHE A 153 13.49 -2.30 -10.39
CA PHE A 153 13.12 -3.69 -10.11
C PHE A 153 13.35 -4.62 -11.30
N SER A 154 13.13 -4.15 -12.54
CA SER A 154 13.43 -4.94 -13.73
C SER A 154 14.92 -5.25 -13.86
N GLN A 155 15.79 -4.29 -13.55
CA GLN A 155 17.25 -4.48 -13.55
C GLN A 155 17.71 -5.46 -12.46
N LEU A 156 17.09 -5.46 -11.28
CA LEU A 156 17.37 -6.43 -10.22
C LEU A 156 16.95 -7.85 -10.61
N ALA A 157 15.77 -8.02 -11.22
CA ALA A 157 15.24 -9.33 -11.60
C ALA A 157 15.96 -9.94 -12.80
N TYR A 158 16.44 -9.10 -13.72
CA TYR A 158 17.17 -9.49 -14.92
C TYR A 158 18.44 -8.65 -15.05
N PRO A 159 19.51 -8.99 -14.31
CA PRO A 159 20.78 -8.27 -14.38
C PRO A 159 21.43 -8.50 -15.75
N GLY A 160 21.04 -7.69 -16.73
CA GLY A 160 21.68 -7.57 -18.04
C GLY A 160 22.56 -6.33 -18.09
N PRO A 161 23.55 -6.27 -18.99
CA PRO A 161 24.42 -5.11 -19.10
C PRO A 161 23.59 -3.88 -19.51
N SER A 162 23.65 -2.84 -18.67
CA SER A 162 23.12 -1.50 -18.97
C SER A 162 23.61 -1.09 -20.37
N ARG A 163 22.68 -1.02 -21.34
CA ARG A 163 22.93 -0.39 -22.63
C ARG A 163 22.48 1.06 -22.57
#